data_AF-A0A1J3DP06-F1
#
_entry.id   AF-A0A1J3DP06-F1
#
_cell.length_a   1.000
_cell.length_b   1.000
_cell.length_c   1.000
_cell.angle_alpha   90.00
_cell.angle_beta   90.00
_cell.angle_gamma   90.00
#
_symmetry.space_group_name_H-M   'P 1'
#
loop_
_entity.id
_entity.type
_entity.pdbx_description
1 polymer ?
#
loop_
_entity_poly.entity_id
_entity_poly.type
_entity_poly.pdbx_seq_one_letter_code
_entity_poly.pdbx_strand_id
1 'polypeptide(L)'
;MINFHSCFVCEKTSADFILFWTYIYTRRLHVSFQRLKALEALHHIADLGNLKIQETYLPAFLDAIVDSSENIRLTARNILKLAKLPDLKLVNKCVDGVLKSLEMYPQDEPAILSALFHFGQNHTKFLVSMVKRFCEKLETATGNKSEFNSRQVSASLMLIISAPLSDKQSITSIPPLAFSYSLAMLGKFSCGLDDMMDQDTLLAYLSHCAILSASSGTEFNKGDIFFHAYRHSNEDLSGNPVLLRNKDIPAESKHMGSKAEVENRNQALKSVNHIVLKIKAAWLLSQSGCSKEAFRALRACKQELQTANSFISNGALEFMCQYVHVIELLAQVWPHFEYSRHTSTCKSVELELLMEEVEIKLMEIRCRITGLSTEVSLEMELVIFGCLLRLYKFENCCRLSCKKKLASTVSQLELHHEQQCTKPSDFLTETKKSLQEIGSNGNINCCRLLDLIKKYNCFSPEQFTLSGDLQCISAELEVPGNGPYSPISFVAGLPVAIPCEIMLLNVPRDTRLWLRIFRSDETCQFVYLDQNLYSGDERKKRFMFSAVTYMTPRALVFTLRVSIGMECLFEDICDRERRYGPKYPVAYLSKEREVHISSVSRT
;
A
#
# COMPACT_ATOMS: atom_id res chain seq x y z
N MET A 1 -42.45 25.24 -10.98
CA MET A 1 -41.65 24.04 -10.67
C MET A 1 -41.88 23.05 -11.79
N ILE A 2 -40.91 22.87 -12.69
CA ILE A 2 -40.96 21.86 -13.74
C ILE A 2 -39.99 20.76 -13.30
N ASN A 3 -40.49 19.53 -13.20
CA ASN A 3 -39.77 18.34 -12.76
C ASN A 3 -38.70 17.95 -13.80
N PHE A 4 -37.44 18.01 -13.41
CA PHE A 4 -36.26 17.77 -14.27
C PHE A 4 -35.77 16.31 -14.22
N HIS A 5 -36.66 15.31 -14.08
CA HIS A 5 -36.22 13.91 -13.91
C HIS A 5 -36.39 12.99 -15.11
N SER A 6 -36.86 13.46 -16.27
CA SER A 6 -36.89 12.64 -17.48
C SER A 6 -36.84 13.51 -18.73
N CYS A 7 -35.65 13.66 -19.35
CA CYS A 7 -35.45 13.97 -20.77
C CYS A 7 -33.99 14.39 -21.01
N PHE A 8 -33.04 13.47 -21.23
CA PHE A 8 -31.74 13.85 -21.82
C PHE A 8 -31.09 12.69 -22.59
N VAL A 9 -31.66 12.38 -23.76
CA VAL A 9 -30.92 11.71 -24.86
C VAL A 9 -31.36 12.35 -26.17
N CYS A 10 -30.78 13.50 -26.54
CA CYS A 10 -30.82 14.02 -27.92
C CYS A 10 -29.78 15.15 -28.09
N GLU A 11 -28.98 15.14 -29.16
CA GLU A 11 -28.04 16.23 -29.51
C GLU A 11 -28.72 17.59 -29.74
N LYS A 12 -30.03 17.64 -30.01
CA LYS A 12 -30.78 18.91 -30.19
C LYS A 12 -30.95 19.69 -28.88
N THR A 13 -31.13 19.01 -27.75
CA THR A 13 -31.42 19.65 -26.45
C THR A 13 -30.22 20.35 -25.82
N SER A 14 -28.98 20.00 -26.20
CA SER A 14 -27.78 20.70 -25.70
C SER A 14 -27.64 22.10 -26.31
N ALA A 15 -28.00 22.28 -27.58
CA ALA A 15 -27.97 23.58 -28.26
C ALA A 15 -29.00 24.56 -27.66
N ASP A 16 -30.21 24.09 -27.36
CA ASP A 16 -31.27 24.89 -26.73
C ASP A 16 -30.90 25.30 -25.31
N PHE A 17 -30.21 24.43 -24.56
CA PHE A 17 -29.72 24.74 -23.22
C PHE A 17 -28.60 25.79 -23.22
N ILE A 18 -27.71 25.75 -24.23
CA ILE A 18 -26.65 26.75 -24.40
C ILE A 18 -27.23 28.12 -24.80
N LEU A 19 -28.29 28.16 -25.61
CA LEU A 19 -29.05 29.39 -25.90
C LEU A 19 -29.71 29.97 -24.64
N PHE A 20 -30.34 29.12 -23.83
CA PHE A 20 -30.94 29.51 -22.56
C PHE A 20 -29.91 30.05 -21.55
N TRP A 21 -28.74 29.42 -21.46
CA TRP A 21 -27.63 29.89 -20.64
C TRP A 21 -27.10 31.26 -21.11
N THR A 22 -26.93 31.45 -22.43
CA THR A 22 -26.49 32.73 -23.00
C THR A 22 -27.48 33.83 -22.67
N TYR A 23 -28.78 33.53 -22.70
CA TYR A 23 -29.85 34.46 -22.31
C TYR A 23 -29.79 34.85 -20.82
N ILE A 24 -29.55 33.88 -19.92
CA ILE A 24 -29.39 34.13 -18.48
C ILE A 24 -28.13 34.95 -18.19
N TYR A 25 -27.07 34.78 -18.97
CA TYR A 25 -25.77 35.39 -18.69
C TYR A 25 -25.62 36.78 -19.33
N THR A 26 -26.14 37.01 -20.55
CA THR A 26 -26.04 38.30 -21.24
C THR A 26 -27.02 39.35 -20.71
N ARG A 27 -28.19 38.96 -20.19
CA ARG A 27 -29.02 39.86 -19.40
C ARG A 27 -28.54 39.78 -17.95
N ARG A 28 -27.90 40.85 -17.44
CA ARG A 28 -27.49 41.04 -16.04
C ARG A 28 -28.67 40.86 -15.05
N LEU A 29 -29.19 39.65 -14.91
CA LEU A 29 -30.12 39.29 -13.85
C LEU A 29 -29.27 39.20 -12.58
N HIS A 30 -29.53 40.11 -11.65
CA HIS A 30 -28.81 40.33 -10.39
C HIS A 30 -28.77 39.12 -9.43
N VAL A 31 -29.18 37.93 -9.85
CA VAL A 31 -29.36 36.77 -8.99
C VAL A 31 -28.25 35.74 -9.26
N SER A 32 -27.14 35.88 -8.52
CA SER A 32 -25.99 34.94 -8.57
C SER A 32 -26.39 33.47 -8.43
N PHE A 33 -27.47 33.18 -7.72
CA PHE A 33 -28.02 31.84 -7.54
C PHE A 33 -28.55 31.21 -8.85
N GLN A 34 -29.21 31.98 -9.72
CA GLN A 34 -29.73 31.46 -10.99
C GLN A 34 -28.59 31.16 -11.97
N ARG A 35 -27.53 31.99 -11.95
CA ARG A 35 -26.33 31.80 -12.76
C ARG A 35 -25.55 30.55 -12.34
N LEU A 36 -25.41 30.33 -11.03
CA LEU A 36 -24.77 29.12 -10.49
C LEU A 36 -25.52 27.85 -10.90
N LYS A 37 -26.84 27.80 -10.70
CA LYS A 37 -27.65 26.63 -11.10
C LYS A 37 -27.58 26.31 -12.60
N ALA A 38 -27.50 27.34 -13.44
CA ALA A 38 -27.31 27.14 -14.88
C ALA A 38 -25.93 26.55 -15.19
N LEU A 39 -24.88 26.96 -14.47
CA LEU A 39 -23.54 26.38 -14.60
C LEU A 39 -23.45 24.95 -14.04
N GLU A 40 -24.10 24.65 -12.93
CA GLU A 40 -24.17 23.28 -12.39
C GLU A 40 -24.83 22.31 -13.40
N ALA A 41 -25.90 22.75 -14.05
CA ALA A 41 -26.53 21.97 -15.11
C ALA A 41 -25.63 21.83 -16.35
N LEU A 42 -24.90 22.88 -16.75
CA LEU A 42 -23.89 22.78 -17.81
C LEU A 42 -22.75 21.82 -17.44
N HIS A 43 -22.32 21.80 -16.17
CA HIS A 43 -21.33 20.88 -15.67
C HIS A 43 -21.78 19.43 -15.83
N HIS A 44 -23.03 19.11 -15.44
CA HIS A 44 -23.59 17.78 -15.67
C HIS A 44 -23.66 17.39 -17.16
N ILE A 45 -23.93 18.34 -18.06
CA ILE A 45 -23.90 18.09 -19.50
C ILE A 45 -22.46 17.84 -19.98
N ALA A 46 -21.48 18.52 -19.39
CA ALA A 46 -20.06 18.33 -19.67
C ALA A 46 -19.56 16.96 -19.18
N ASP A 47 -19.99 16.52 -17.99
CA ASP A 47 -19.69 15.19 -17.41
C ASP A 47 -20.15 14.06 -18.34
N LEU A 48 -21.30 14.24 -19.01
CA LEU A 48 -21.83 13.29 -20.00
C LEU A 48 -21.07 13.32 -21.35
N GLY A 49 -20.02 14.13 -21.47
CA GLY A 49 -19.15 14.22 -22.66
C GLY A 49 -19.74 14.98 -23.84
N ASN A 50 -20.89 15.64 -23.65
CA ASN A 50 -21.72 16.21 -24.72
C ASN A 50 -21.58 17.73 -24.88
N LEU A 51 -20.73 18.38 -24.09
CA LEU A 51 -20.55 19.84 -24.15
C LEU A 51 -19.50 20.25 -25.20
N LYS A 52 -19.94 20.99 -26.22
CA LYS A 52 -19.08 21.69 -27.19
C LYS A 52 -19.33 23.19 -27.10
N ILE A 53 -18.33 23.96 -26.68
CA ILE A 53 -18.45 25.42 -26.59
C ILE A 53 -18.13 26.02 -27.97
N GLN A 54 -19.12 26.67 -28.58
CA GLN A 54 -18.98 27.36 -29.86
C GLN A 54 -18.55 28.83 -29.67
N GLU A 55 -18.02 29.46 -30.72
CA GLU A 55 -17.52 30.84 -30.68
C GLU A 55 -18.56 31.84 -30.16
N THR A 56 -19.83 31.66 -30.51
CA THR A 56 -20.95 32.52 -30.08
C THR A 56 -21.11 32.57 -28.55
N TYR A 57 -20.72 31.52 -27.84
CA TYR A 57 -20.98 31.33 -26.42
C TYR A 57 -19.73 31.48 -25.55
N LEU A 58 -18.55 31.49 -26.18
CA LEU A 58 -17.28 31.63 -25.49
C LEU A 58 -17.19 32.91 -24.63
N PRO A 59 -17.62 34.12 -25.09
CA PRO A 59 -17.53 35.33 -24.27
C PRO A 59 -18.24 35.23 -22.92
N ALA A 60 -19.48 34.74 -22.90
CA ALA A 60 -20.24 34.54 -21.67
C ALA A 60 -19.58 33.50 -20.74
N PHE A 61 -18.81 32.57 -21.29
CA PHE A 61 -18.15 31.52 -20.51
C PHE A 61 -16.87 32.07 -19.88
N LEU A 62 -16.13 32.88 -20.63
CA LEU A 62 -14.97 33.59 -20.10
C LEU A 62 -15.36 34.58 -19.01
N ASP A 63 -16.51 35.25 -19.14
CA ASP A 63 -17.04 36.10 -18.08
C ASP A 63 -17.32 35.29 -16.80
N ALA A 64 -17.80 34.04 -16.91
CA ALA A 64 -18.04 33.17 -15.74
C ALA A 64 -16.74 32.75 -15.06
N ILE A 65 -15.66 32.56 -15.83
CA ILE A 65 -14.32 32.25 -15.32
C ILE A 65 -13.73 33.42 -14.51
N VAL A 66 -14.14 34.66 -14.77
CA VAL A 66 -13.70 35.87 -14.03
C VAL A 66 -14.79 36.49 -13.15
N ASP A 67 -15.87 35.76 -12.85
CA ASP A 67 -16.99 36.25 -12.05
C ASP A 67 -16.56 36.62 -10.62
N SER A 68 -17.25 37.57 -9.99
CA SER A 68 -16.97 37.98 -8.61
C SER A 68 -17.26 36.88 -7.59
N SER A 69 -18.19 35.97 -7.89
CA SER A 69 -18.55 34.85 -7.03
C SER A 69 -17.59 33.66 -7.19
N GLU A 70 -16.99 33.24 -6.08
CA GLU A 70 -16.09 32.08 -6.03
C GLU A 70 -16.74 30.79 -6.53
N ASN A 71 -17.99 30.52 -6.12
CA ASN A 71 -18.73 29.31 -6.54
C ASN A 71 -18.97 29.28 -8.05
N ILE A 72 -19.24 30.44 -8.66
CA ILE A 72 -19.41 30.57 -10.11
C ILE A 72 -18.07 30.29 -10.81
N ARG A 73 -16.98 30.89 -10.33
CA ARG A 73 -15.63 30.64 -10.89
C ARG A 73 -15.21 29.18 -10.77
N LEU A 74 -15.45 28.55 -9.62
CA LEU A 74 -15.14 27.13 -9.38
C LEU A 74 -15.91 26.22 -10.34
N THR A 75 -17.22 26.43 -10.46
CA THR A 75 -18.06 25.63 -11.37
C THR A 75 -17.66 25.84 -12.83
N ALA A 76 -17.32 27.07 -13.23
CA ALA A 76 -16.81 27.37 -14.56
C ALA A 76 -15.47 26.67 -14.85
N ARG A 77 -14.56 26.58 -13.87
CA ARG A 77 -13.31 25.81 -13.99
C ARG A 77 -13.55 24.30 -14.11
N ASN A 78 -14.52 23.76 -13.38
CA ASN A 78 -14.86 22.34 -13.51
C ASN A 78 -15.45 22.03 -14.89
N ILE A 79 -16.28 22.92 -15.44
CA ILE A 79 -16.75 22.81 -16.83
C ILE A 79 -15.55 22.87 -17.81
N LEU A 80 -14.59 23.76 -17.56
CA LEU A 80 -13.39 23.90 -18.40
C LEU A 80 -12.56 22.61 -18.45
N LYS A 81 -12.46 21.86 -17.33
CA LYS A 81 -11.78 20.55 -17.30
C LYS A 81 -12.36 19.54 -18.28
N LEU A 82 -13.63 19.71 -18.67
CA LEU A 82 -14.40 18.74 -19.47
C LEU A 82 -14.78 19.25 -20.86
N ALA A 83 -14.73 20.56 -21.07
CA ALA A 83 -15.17 21.21 -22.30
C ALA A 83 -14.32 20.81 -23.50
N LYS A 84 -14.98 20.63 -24.66
CA LYS A 84 -14.31 20.42 -25.95
C LYS A 84 -14.49 21.65 -26.86
N LEU A 85 -13.39 22.14 -27.39
CA LEU A 85 -13.35 23.27 -28.32
C LEU A 85 -13.02 22.80 -29.75
N PRO A 86 -13.68 23.36 -30.77
CA PRO A 86 -13.56 22.88 -32.14
C PRO A 86 -12.23 23.29 -32.80
N ASP A 87 -11.68 24.47 -32.49
CA ASP A 87 -10.51 25.04 -33.16
C ASP A 87 -9.49 25.72 -32.22
N LEU A 88 -8.27 25.93 -32.74
CA LEU A 88 -7.14 26.54 -32.03
C LEU A 88 -7.39 28.00 -31.63
N LYS A 89 -8.20 28.77 -32.38
CA LYS A 89 -8.48 30.18 -32.05
C LYS A 89 -9.28 30.28 -30.75
N LEU A 90 -10.29 29.42 -30.60
CA LEU A 90 -11.10 29.36 -29.38
C LEU A 90 -10.30 28.83 -28.20
N VAL A 91 -9.45 27.82 -28.41
CA VAL A 91 -8.52 27.32 -27.38
C VAL A 91 -7.62 28.45 -26.88
N ASN A 92 -7.02 29.23 -27.79
CA ASN A 92 -6.17 30.36 -27.43
C ASN A 92 -6.92 31.45 -26.65
N LYS A 93 -8.13 31.84 -27.09
CA LYS A 93 -8.98 32.80 -26.37
C LYS A 93 -9.33 32.30 -24.97
N CYS A 94 -9.57 30.99 -24.82
CA CYS A 94 -9.90 30.37 -23.54
C CYS A 94 -8.71 30.38 -22.58
N VAL A 95 -7.52 30.00 -23.05
CA VAL A 95 -6.29 30.06 -22.25
C VAL A 95 -6.00 31.50 -21.81
N ASP A 96 -6.14 32.48 -22.71
CA ASP A 96 -5.93 33.89 -22.36
C ASP A 96 -6.95 34.38 -21.30
N GLY A 97 -8.21 33.93 -21.37
CA GLY A 97 -9.22 34.24 -20.34
C GLY A 97 -8.94 33.61 -18.98
N VAL A 98 -8.42 32.38 -18.96
CA VAL A 98 -8.01 31.69 -17.72
C VAL A 98 -6.78 32.36 -17.10
N LEU A 99 -5.80 32.77 -17.91
CA LEU A 99 -4.64 33.54 -17.45
C LEU A 99 -5.07 34.88 -16.84
N LYS A 100 -6.03 35.57 -17.44
CA LYS A 100 -6.62 36.79 -16.88
C LYS A 100 -7.31 36.54 -15.54
N SER A 101 -7.99 35.41 -15.38
CA SER A 101 -8.59 35.00 -14.11
C SER A 101 -7.55 34.78 -13.02
N LEU A 102 -6.41 34.17 -13.36
CA LEU A 102 -5.29 33.96 -12.44
C LEU A 102 -4.65 35.27 -11.95
N GLU A 103 -4.66 36.31 -12.79
CA GLU A 103 -4.22 37.65 -12.40
C GLU A 103 -5.20 38.32 -11.44
N MET A 104 -6.51 38.22 -11.71
CA MET A 104 -7.55 38.84 -10.89
C MET A 104 -7.78 38.12 -9.56
N TYR A 105 -7.65 36.78 -9.54
CA TYR A 105 -7.93 35.93 -8.39
C TYR A 105 -6.77 34.94 -8.11
N PRO A 106 -5.63 35.44 -7.59
CA PRO A 106 -4.46 34.60 -7.30
C PRO A 106 -4.69 33.43 -6.33
N GLN A 107 -5.68 33.56 -5.43
CA GLN A 107 -6.05 32.51 -4.48
C GLN A 107 -6.61 31.25 -5.15
N ASP A 108 -7.11 31.38 -6.39
CA ASP A 108 -7.64 30.25 -7.17
C ASP A 108 -6.53 29.49 -7.93
N GLU A 109 -5.24 29.85 -7.74
CA GLU A 109 -4.10 29.32 -8.50
C GLU A 109 -4.06 27.77 -8.58
N PRO A 110 -4.19 27.00 -7.49
CA PRO A 110 -4.16 25.53 -7.58
C PRO A 110 -5.29 24.96 -8.47
N ALA A 111 -6.51 25.46 -8.30
CA ALA A 111 -7.67 25.03 -9.10
C ALA A 111 -7.54 25.45 -10.58
N ILE A 112 -6.91 26.59 -10.86
CA ILE A 112 -6.63 27.04 -12.22
C ILE A 112 -5.57 26.16 -12.88
N LEU A 113 -4.49 25.80 -12.16
CA LEU A 113 -3.45 24.90 -12.67
C LEU A 113 -4.04 23.51 -13.00
N SER A 114 -4.85 22.96 -12.09
CA SER A 114 -5.60 21.71 -12.33
C SER A 114 -6.45 21.80 -13.61
N ALA A 115 -7.23 22.88 -13.75
CA ALA A 115 -8.09 23.08 -14.92
C ALA A 115 -7.30 23.18 -16.23
N LEU A 116 -6.16 23.88 -16.23
CA LEU A 116 -5.29 24.00 -17.39
C LEU A 116 -4.66 22.67 -17.81
N PHE A 117 -4.28 21.83 -16.85
CA PHE A 117 -3.73 20.51 -17.13
C PHE A 117 -4.74 19.61 -17.85
N HIS A 118 -5.94 19.45 -17.28
CA HIS A 118 -7.02 18.68 -17.92
C HIS A 118 -7.44 19.28 -19.27
N PHE A 119 -7.53 20.61 -19.34
CA PHE A 119 -7.87 21.29 -20.57
C PHE A 119 -6.85 21.00 -21.68
N GLY A 120 -5.55 20.97 -21.36
CA GLY A 120 -4.51 20.59 -22.29
C GLY A 120 -4.60 19.12 -22.73
N GLN A 121 -4.89 18.18 -21.81
CA GLN A 121 -5.13 16.77 -22.13
C GLN A 121 -6.32 16.55 -23.09
N ASN A 122 -7.35 17.38 -23.02
CA ASN A 122 -8.50 17.30 -23.93
C ASN A 122 -8.23 17.90 -25.32
N HIS A 123 -7.18 18.70 -25.46
CA HIS A 123 -6.88 19.48 -26.68
C HIS A 123 -5.48 19.21 -27.23
N THR A 124 -5.00 17.98 -27.08
CA THR A 124 -3.63 17.54 -27.44
C THR A 124 -3.26 17.81 -28.89
N LYS A 125 -4.23 17.70 -29.81
CA LYS A 125 -4.08 18.06 -31.23
C LYS A 125 -3.61 19.50 -31.49
N PHE A 126 -3.80 20.40 -30.52
CA PHE A 126 -3.41 21.80 -30.58
C PHE A 126 -2.18 22.11 -29.71
N LEU A 127 -1.70 21.14 -28.94
CA LEU A 127 -0.67 21.34 -27.92
C LEU A 127 0.65 21.79 -28.52
N VAL A 128 1.09 21.23 -29.64
CA VAL A 128 2.33 21.65 -30.35
C VAL A 128 2.28 23.14 -30.71
N SER A 129 1.14 23.63 -31.21
CA SER A 129 0.96 25.05 -31.54
C SER A 129 0.91 25.95 -30.31
N MET A 130 0.32 25.46 -29.21
CA MET A 130 0.31 26.17 -27.92
C MET A 130 1.72 26.24 -27.33
N VAL A 131 2.46 25.13 -27.31
CA VAL A 131 3.85 25.04 -26.85
C VAL A 131 4.72 26.04 -27.59
N LYS A 132 4.64 26.09 -28.94
CA LYS A 132 5.39 27.07 -29.73
C LYS A 132 5.11 28.51 -29.30
N ARG A 133 3.83 28.88 -29.16
CA ARG A 133 3.40 30.21 -28.70
C ARG A 133 3.95 30.55 -27.30
N PHE A 134 4.05 29.57 -26.41
CA PHE A 134 4.54 29.78 -25.04
C PHE A 134 6.08 29.77 -24.94
N CYS A 135 6.77 28.97 -25.75
CA CYS A 135 8.23 28.99 -25.83
C CYS A 135 8.74 30.33 -26.38
N GLU A 136 8.10 30.88 -27.41
CA GLU A 136 8.42 32.22 -27.93
C GLU A 136 8.26 33.30 -26.85
N LYS A 137 7.21 33.21 -26.01
CA LYS A 137 7.02 34.11 -24.85
C LYS A 137 8.07 33.90 -23.75
N LEU A 138 8.42 32.65 -23.43
CA LEU A 138 9.43 32.31 -22.43
C LEU A 138 10.81 32.83 -22.82
N GLU A 139 11.19 32.72 -24.10
CA GLU A 139 12.46 33.25 -24.61
C GLU A 139 12.53 34.77 -24.50
N THR A 140 11.44 35.50 -24.75
CA THR A 140 11.39 36.97 -24.59
C THR A 140 11.44 37.47 -23.14
N ALA A 141 11.08 36.63 -22.16
CA ALA A 141 11.09 36.97 -20.72
C ALA A 141 12.44 36.72 -20.03
N THR A 142 13.39 36.05 -20.69
CA THR A 142 14.69 35.65 -20.11
C THR A 142 15.62 36.81 -19.71
N GLY A 143 15.28 38.06 -20.06
CA GLY A 143 16.04 39.26 -19.69
C GLY A 143 15.93 39.67 -18.21
N ASN A 144 14.85 39.31 -17.50
CA ASN A 144 14.57 39.77 -16.13
C ASN A 144 14.37 38.59 -15.17
N LYS A 145 15.36 38.32 -14.30
CA LYS A 145 15.36 37.20 -13.31
C LYS A 145 14.16 37.20 -12.33
N SER A 146 13.40 38.29 -12.23
CA SER A 146 12.21 38.40 -11.36
C SER A 146 10.91 37.81 -11.96
N GLU A 147 10.84 37.54 -13.27
CA GLU A 147 9.61 37.08 -13.95
C GLU A 147 9.42 35.57 -13.96
N PHE A 148 10.46 34.79 -13.65
CA PHE A 148 10.44 33.32 -13.68
C PHE A 148 9.50 32.68 -12.64
N ASN A 149 9.16 33.41 -11.57
CA ASN A 149 8.21 32.98 -10.55
C ASN A 149 6.78 33.51 -10.76
N SER A 150 6.50 34.14 -11.91
CA SER A 150 5.17 34.66 -12.21
C SER A 150 4.14 33.55 -12.38
N ARG A 151 2.90 33.81 -11.96
CA ARG A 151 1.78 32.87 -12.07
C ARG A 151 1.43 32.54 -13.53
N GLN A 152 1.74 33.45 -14.46
CA GLN A 152 1.58 33.19 -15.88
C GLN A 152 2.55 32.12 -16.39
N VAL A 153 3.79 32.12 -15.90
CA VAL A 153 4.79 31.11 -16.27
C VAL A 153 4.40 29.74 -15.71
N SER A 154 3.93 29.66 -14.46
CA SER A 154 3.45 28.40 -13.87
C SER A 154 2.24 27.84 -14.62
N ALA A 155 1.26 28.67 -14.96
CA ALA A 155 0.11 28.29 -15.77
C ALA A 155 0.48 27.81 -17.18
N SER A 156 1.42 28.51 -17.83
CA SER A 156 1.89 28.14 -19.18
C SER A 156 2.65 26.82 -19.16
N LEU A 157 3.55 26.63 -18.19
CA LEU A 157 4.27 25.37 -18.00
C LEU A 157 3.33 24.21 -17.67
N MET A 158 2.32 24.43 -16.82
CA MET A 158 1.30 23.43 -16.50
C MET A 158 0.55 22.94 -17.75
N LEU A 159 0.20 23.86 -18.65
CA LEU A 159 -0.40 23.51 -19.93
C LEU A 159 0.57 22.75 -20.83
N ILE A 160 1.86 23.13 -20.87
CA ILE A 160 2.88 22.43 -21.67
C ILE A 160 3.07 20.98 -21.18
N ILE A 161 3.11 20.76 -19.87
CA ILE A 161 3.29 19.43 -19.28
C ILE A 161 2.01 18.59 -19.30
N SER A 162 0.88 19.10 -19.81
CA SER A 162 -0.34 18.30 -20.00
C SER A 162 -0.23 17.29 -21.15
N ALA A 163 0.88 17.33 -21.91
CA ALA A 163 1.14 16.42 -23.02
C ALA A 163 0.97 14.95 -22.60
N PRO A 164 0.11 14.17 -23.26
CA PRO A 164 -0.05 12.77 -22.91
C PRO A 164 1.22 12.01 -23.28
N LEU A 165 1.69 11.17 -22.34
CA LEU A 165 2.85 10.30 -22.53
C LEU A 165 2.77 9.43 -23.79
N SER A 166 1.56 9.06 -24.22
CA SER A 166 1.33 8.24 -25.41
C SER A 166 1.56 8.96 -26.74
N ASP A 167 1.64 10.29 -26.77
CA ASP A 167 1.87 11.06 -27.99
C ASP A 167 3.32 11.54 -28.07
N LYS A 168 4.19 10.64 -28.55
CA LYS A 168 5.63 10.87 -28.72
C LYS A 168 5.89 12.16 -29.52
N GLN A 169 5.09 12.43 -30.55
CA GLN A 169 5.25 13.60 -31.42
C GLN A 169 5.03 14.91 -30.66
N SER A 170 4.08 14.92 -29.72
CA SER A 170 3.84 16.07 -28.84
C SER A 170 4.98 16.30 -27.84
N ILE A 171 5.51 15.24 -27.20
CA ILE A 171 6.55 15.35 -26.17
C ILE A 171 7.91 15.73 -26.78
N THR A 172 8.27 15.16 -27.93
CA THR A 172 9.52 15.53 -28.63
C THR A 172 9.48 16.94 -29.20
N SER A 173 8.28 17.54 -29.33
CA SER A 173 8.13 18.92 -29.78
C SER A 173 8.28 19.96 -28.66
N ILE A 174 8.26 19.52 -27.40
CA ILE A 174 8.43 20.38 -26.23
C ILE A 174 9.92 20.46 -25.91
N PRO A 175 10.52 21.66 -25.73
CA PRO A 175 11.92 21.79 -25.34
C PRO A 175 12.20 21.17 -23.96
N PRO A 176 13.34 20.48 -23.76
CA PRO A 176 13.68 19.87 -22.46
C PRO A 176 13.67 20.90 -21.31
N LEU A 177 14.03 22.14 -21.64
CA LEU A 177 14.05 23.26 -20.72
C LEU A 177 12.69 23.54 -20.07
N ALA A 178 11.56 23.29 -20.76
CA ALA A 178 10.22 23.45 -20.19
C ALA A 178 9.95 22.43 -19.06
N PHE A 179 10.44 21.20 -19.20
CA PHE A 179 10.34 20.19 -18.15
C PHE A 179 11.27 20.52 -16.97
N SER A 180 12.48 21.03 -17.23
CA SER A 180 13.39 21.52 -16.19
C SER A 180 12.81 22.68 -15.37
N TYR A 181 12.15 23.64 -16.01
CA TYR A 181 11.45 24.70 -15.28
C TYR A 181 10.22 24.20 -14.52
N SER A 182 9.53 23.19 -15.06
CA SER A 182 8.42 22.53 -14.38
C SER A 182 8.88 21.78 -13.13
N LEU A 183 10.05 21.14 -13.18
CA LEU A 183 10.69 20.50 -12.02
C LEU A 183 11.03 21.53 -10.93
N ALA A 184 11.49 22.72 -11.29
CA ALA A 184 11.74 23.80 -10.33
C ALA A 184 10.44 24.30 -9.65
N MET A 185 9.27 24.06 -10.27
CA MET A 185 7.94 24.44 -9.78
C MET A 185 7.16 23.27 -9.16
N LEU A 186 7.83 22.13 -8.90
CA LEU A 186 7.19 20.88 -8.48
C LEU A 186 6.25 21.05 -7.28
N GLY A 187 6.66 21.79 -6.26
CA GLY A 187 5.81 22.02 -5.07
C GLY A 187 4.50 22.73 -5.41
N LYS A 188 4.52 23.70 -6.32
CA LYS A 188 3.31 24.40 -6.78
C LYS A 188 2.42 23.49 -7.63
N PHE A 189 3.02 22.70 -8.50
CA PHE A 189 2.30 21.80 -9.40
C PHE A 189 1.68 20.63 -8.64
N SER A 190 2.34 20.14 -7.60
CA SER A 190 1.78 19.11 -6.71
C SER A 190 0.48 19.60 -6.06
N CYS A 191 0.40 20.85 -5.61
CA CYS A 191 -0.83 21.39 -5.04
C CYS A 191 -1.97 21.51 -6.07
N GLY A 192 -1.63 21.75 -7.35
CA GLY A 192 -2.61 21.88 -8.43
C GLY A 192 -3.04 20.54 -9.02
N LEU A 193 -2.28 19.47 -8.82
CA LEU A 193 -2.52 18.13 -9.37
C LEU A 193 -2.73 17.07 -8.29
N ASP A 194 -2.99 17.49 -7.04
CA ASP A 194 -3.20 16.58 -5.90
C ASP A 194 -4.37 15.61 -6.12
N ASP A 195 -5.34 15.99 -6.95
CA ASP A 195 -6.45 15.13 -7.38
C ASP A 195 -6.05 14.06 -8.39
N MET A 196 -4.89 14.19 -9.06
CA MET A 196 -4.45 13.31 -10.14
C MET A 196 -3.15 12.55 -9.87
N MET A 197 -2.16 13.20 -9.27
CA MET A 197 -0.82 12.64 -9.09
C MET A 197 -0.15 13.23 -7.85
N ASP A 198 0.38 12.36 -7.00
CA ASP A 198 1.21 12.77 -5.89
C ASP A 198 2.53 13.39 -6.38
N GLN A 199 3.18 14.17 -5.51
CA GLN A 199 4.41 14.91 -5.82
C GLN A 199 5.50 14.04 -6.46
N ASP A 200 5.64 12.79 -6.03
CA ASP A 200 6.69 11.90 -6.56
C ASP A 200 6.29 11.33 -7.94
N THR A 201 5.00 11.06 -8.16
CA THR A 201 4.48 10.69 -9.48
C THR A 201 4.68 11.83 -10.48
N LEU A 202 4.41 13.07 -10.07
CA LEU A 202 4.67 14.25 -10.89
C LEU A 202 6.17 14.46 -11.15
N LEU A 203 7.03 14.24 -10.15
CA LEU A 203 8.48 14.31 -10.31
C LEU A 203 9.00 13.26 -11.30
N ALA A 204 8.52 12.01 -11.19
CA ALA A 204 8.88 10.93 -12.09
C ALA A 204 8.39 11.22 -13.52
N TYR A 205 7.15 11.71 -13.66
CA TYR A 205 6.58 12.15 -14.92
C TYR A 205 7.44 13.23 -15.60
N LEU A 206 7.74 14.32 -14.88
CA LEU A 206 8.53 15.43 -15.42
C LEU A 206 9.97 15.02 -15.75
N SER A 207 10.60 14.19 -14.91
CA SER A 207 11.95 13.67 -15.15
C SER A 207 11.99 12.78 -16.38
N HIS A 208 10.99 11.92 -16.56
CA HIS A 208 10.88 11.06 -17.73
C HIS A 208 10.65 11.87 -19.01
N CYS A 209 9.74 12.84 -18.98
CA CYS A 209 9.50 13.75 -20.11
C CYS A 209 10.73 14.58 -20.48
N ALA A 210 11.52 15.03 -19.49
CA ALA A 210 12.78 15.74 -19.74
C ALA A 210 13.81 14.86 -20.48
N ILE A 211 13.93 13.59 -20.08
CA ILE A 211 14.81 12.61 -20.73
C ILE A 211 14.33 12.33 -22.16
N LEU A 212 13.03 12.07 -22.34
CA LEU A 212 12.44 11.78 -23.65
C LEU A 212 12.55 12.94 -24.64
N SER A 213 12.34 14.17 -24.16
CA SER A 213 12.49 15.39 -24.94
C SER A 213 13.96 15.62 -25.37
N ALA A 214 14.93 15.19 -24.55
CA ALA A 214 16.36 15.28 -24.87
C ALA A 214 16.85 14.16 -25.81
N SER A 215 16.18 13.00 -25.83
CA SER A 215 16.56 11.85 -26.66
C SER A 215 15.85 11.86 -28.02
N SER A 216 16.42 12.50 -29.04
CA SER A 216 15.84 12.54 -30.38
C SER A 216 16.02 11.26 -31.22
N GLY A 217 16.46 10.13 -30.64
CA GLY A 217 16.99 9.00 -31.43
C GLY A 217 16.71 7.56 -30.98
N THR A 218 15.91 7.30 -29.95
CA THR A 218 15.70 5.92 -29.45
C THR A 218 14.27 5.43 -29.71
N GLU A 219 14.16 4.23 -30.30
CA GLU A 219 12.88 3.56 -30.58
C GLU A 219 12.13 3.28 -29.28
N PHE A 220 10.83 3.56 -29.30
CA PHE A 220 9.93 3.31 -28.17
C PHE A 220 9.58 1.83 -28.19
N ASN A 221 9.91 1.08 -27.14
CA ASN A 221 9.26 -0.20 -26.94
C ASN A 221 7.82 0.09 -26.48
N LYS A 222 6.83 -0.38 -27.24
CA LYS A 222 5.39 -0.31 -26.92
C LYS A 222 4.99 -0.97 -25.58
N GLY A 223 5.95 -1.45 -24.79
CA GLY A 223 5.78 -2.16 -23.53
C GLY A 223 6.37 -1.44 -22.33
N ASP A 224 6.56 -0.12 -22.35
CA ASP A 224 6.93 0.59 -21.14
C ASP A 224 5.78 0.52 -20.12
N ILE A 225 6.06 -0.12 -18.98
CA ILE A 225 5.10 -0.54 -17.95
C ILE A 225 4.42 0.67 -17.27
N PHE A 226 5.08 1.84 -17.29
CA PHE A 226 4.53 3.10 -16.78
C PHE A 226 3.24 3.52 -17.54
N PHE A 227 3.16 3.20 -18.84
CA PHE A 227 2.11 3.68 -19.74
C PHE A 227 0.78 2.92 -19.57
N HIS A 228 0.83 1.65 -19.15
CA HIS A 228 -0.36 0.84 -18.88
C HIS A 228 -0.95 1.09 -17.48
N ALA A 229 -0.10 1.39 -16.49
CA ALA A 229 -0.53 1.67 -15.13
C ALA A 229 -1.28 3.02 -15.01
N TYR A 230 -0.85 4.06 -15.73
CA TYR A 230 -1.48 5.39 -15.69
C TYR A 230 -2.89 5.43 -16.32
N ARG A 231 -3.16 4.61 -17.34
CA ARG A 231 -4.44 4.65 -18.09
C ARG A 231 -5.55 3.85 -17.39
N HIS A 232 -5.24 2.68 -16.83
CA HIS A 232 -6.26 1.85 -16.15
C HIS A 232 -6.88 2.53 -14.92
N SER A 233 -6.12 3.38 -14.22
CA SER A 233 -6.65 4.15 -13.09
C SER A 233 -7.72 5.18 -13.45
N ASN A 234 -7.79 5.66 -14.71
CA ASN A 234 -8.77 6.66 -15.15
C ASN A 234 -9.93 6.08 -15.97
N GLU A 235 -9.75 4.92 -16.63
CA GLU A 235 -10.84 4.26 -17.38
C GLU A 235 -11.83 3.52 -16.47
N ASP A 236 -11.39 3.06 -15.30
CA ASP A 236 -12.24 2.37 -14.30
C ASP A 236 -13.29 3.28 -13.62
N LEU A 237 -13.28 4.58 -13.91
CA LEU A 237 -14.28 5.55 -13.42
C LEU A 237 -15.41 5.84 -14.43
N SER A 238 -15.41 5.23 -15.63
CA SER A 238 -16.32 5.64 -16.75
C SER A 238 -17.08 4.50 -17.47
N GLY A 239 -17.07 3.26 -16.98
CA GLY A 239 -17.67 2.11 -17.69
C GLY A 239 -18.97 1.55 -17.07
N ASN A 240 -20.11 1.74 -17.74
CA ASN A 240 -21.43 1.16 -17.43
C ASN A 240 -21.42 -0.37 -17.15
N PRO A 241 -22.31 -0.88 -16.27
CA PRO A 241 -22.47 -2.32 -16.06
C PRO A 241 -23.19 -2.94 -17.27
N VAL A 242 -22.49 -3.80 -17.99
CA VAL A 242 -23.11 -4.65 -19.02
C VAL A 242 -23.87 -5.77 -18.33
N LEU A 243 -25.20 -5.63 -18.26
CA LEU A 243 -26.13 -6.70 -17.91
C LEU A 243 -26.01 -7.84 -18.95
N LEU A 244 -25.47 -8.98 -18.54
CA LEU A 244 -25.54 -10.20 -19.34
C LEU A 244 -26.93 -10.84 -19.20
N ARG A 245 -27.57 -10.98 -20.35
CA ARG A 245 -28.89 -11.56 -20.59
C ARG A 245 -28.89 -13.07 -20.31
N ASN A 246 -29.60 -13.51 -19.27
CA ASN A 246 -29.86 -14.94 -19.01
C ASN A 246 -30.81 -15.50 -20.07
N LYS A 247 -30.46 -16.68 -20.62
CA LYS A 247 -31.36 -17.55 -21.37
C LYS A 247 -31.76 -18.72 -20.48
N ASP A 248 -33.06 -18.99 -20.46
CA ASP A 248 -33.72 -20.10 -19.77
C ASP A 248 -33.25 -21.47 -20.27
N ILE A 249 -33.27 -22.48 -19.38
CA ILE A 249 -33.68 -23.88 -19.63
C ILE A 249 -34.03 -24.53 -18.25
N PRO A 250 -35.00 -25.47 -18.19
CA PRO A 250 -35.81 -25.73 -17.00
C PRO A 250 -35.39 -26.97 -16.18
N ALA A 251 -36.11 -27.13 -15.07
CA ALA A 251 -35.94 -28.03 -13.94
C ALA A 251 -35.83 -29.54 -14.27
N GLU A 252 -34.97 -30.27 -13.53
CA GLU A 252 -35.37 -31.10 -12.39
C GLU A 252 -34.20 -31.90 -11.78
N SER A 253 -34.21 -31.98 -10.44
CA SER A 253 -33.97 -33.14 -9.57
C SER A 253 -33.01 -32.90 -8.41
N LYS A 254 -33.47 -33.35 -7.25
CA LYS A 254 -32.99 -33.05 -5.89
C LYS A 254 -31.77 -33.90 -5.51
N HIS A 255 -30.67 -33.22 -5.17
CA HIS A 255 -29.78 -33.55 -4.05
C HIS A 255 -29.19 -32.21 -3.56
N MET A 256 -29.90 -31.57 -2.62
CA MET A 256 -29.63 -30.20 -2.19
C MET A 256 -28.90 -30.22 -0.85
N GLY A 257 -27.62 -29.85 -0.90
CA GLY A 257 -26.57 -30.04 0.11
C GLY A 257 -25.49 -30.92 -0.51
N SER A 258 -24.42 -30.43 -1.15
CA SER A 258 -23.65 -29.20 -0.93
C SER A 258 -22.94 -28.72 -2.21
N LYS A 259 -23.57 -28.81 -3.40
CA LYS A 259 -22.97 -28.27 -4.64
C LYS A 259 -22.60 -26.79 -4.52
N ALA A 260 -23.48 -25.98 -3.91
CA ALA A 260 -23.24 -24.56 -3.68
C ALA A 260 -22.09 -24.29 -2.69
N GLU A 261 -21.89 -25.11 -1.65
CA GLU A 261 -20.78 -24.94 -0.71
C GLU A 261 -19.44 -25.35 -1.34
N VAL A 262 -19.42 -26.43 -2.12
CA VAL A 262 -18.24 -26.87 -2.88
C VAL A 262 -17.87 -25.84 -3.96
N GLU A 263 -18.87 -25.31 -4.67
CA GLU A 263 -18.68 -24.29 -5.70
C GLU A 263 -18.22 -22.94 -5.11
N ASN A 264 -18.78 -22.53 -3.96
CA ASN A 264 -18.34 -21.35 -3.22
C ASN A 264 -16.92 -21.52 -2.63
N ARG A 265 -16.57 -22.70 -2.10
CA ARG A 265 -15.21 -23.00 -1.60
C ARG A 265 -14.20 -23.00 -2.75
N ASN A 266 -14.58 -23.51 -3.92
CA ASN A 266 -13.77 -23.46 -5.13
C ASN A 266 -13.59 -22.03 -5.64
N GLN A 267 -14.60 -21.17 -5.51
CA GLN A 267 -14.50 -19.74 -5.86
C GLN A 267 -13.60 -18.98 -4.89
N ALA A 268 -13.69 -19.26 -3.58
CA ALA A 268 -12.80 -18.68 -2.57
C ALA A 268 -11.34 -19.09 -2.77
N LEU A 269 -11.07 -20.36 -3.09
CA LEU A 269 -9.73 -20.85 -3.40
C LEU A 269 -9.16 -20.19 -4.67
N LYS A 270 -10.00 -19.92 -5.68
CA LYS A 270 -9.61 -19.13 -6.87
C LYS A 270 -9.24 -17.69 -6.52
N SER A 271 -10.00 -17.04 -5.64
CA SER A 271 -9.67 -15.70 -5.14
C SER A 271 -8.35 -15.67 -4.37
N VAL A 272 -8.09 -16.68 -3.54
CA VAL A 272 -6.83 -16.83 -2.81
C VAL A 272 -5.64 -17.02 -3.76
N ASN A 273 -5.78 -17.89 -4.76
CA ASN A 273 -4.74 -18.07 -5.77
C ASN A 273 -4.47 -16.78 -6.56
N HIS A 274 -5.52 -15.99 -6.83
CA HIS A 274 -5.38 -14.67 -7.44
C HIS A 274 -4.62 -13.68 -6.54
N ILE A 275 -4.86 -13.72 -5.22
CA ILE A 275 -4.11 -12.92 -4.24
C ILE A 275 -2.64 -13.34 -4.21
N VAL A 276 -2.32 -14.64 -4.22
CA VAL A 276 -0.92 -15.13 -4.30
C VAL A 276 -0.22 -14.60 -5.56
N LEU A 277 -0.90 -14.57 -6.70
CA LEU A 277 -0.36 -13.98 -7.94
C LEU A 277 -0.10 -12.47 -7.80
N LYS A 278 -1.00 -11.72 -7.15
CA LYS A 278 -0.82 -10.29 -6.88
C LYS A 278 0.37 -10.04 -5.94
N ILE A 279 0.55 -10.87 -4.91
CA ILE A 279 1.71 -10.80 -4.00
C ILE A 279 3.00 -11.02 -4.79
N LYS A 280 3.05 -12.04 -5.65
CA LYS A 280 4.19 -12.30 -6.53
C LYS A 280 4.51 -11.10 -7.43
N ALA A 281 3.49 -10.51 -8.06
CA ALA A 281 3.65 -9.33 -8.90
C ALA A 281 4.14 -8.11 -8.08
N ALA A 282 3.59 -7.90 -6.88
CA ALA A 282 4.02 -6.83 -5.99
C ALA A 282 5.48 -6.99 -5.55
N TRP A 283 5.92 -8.20 -5.25
CA TRP A 283 7.32 -8.48 -4.94
C TRP A 283 8.25 -8.14 -6.12
N LEU A 284 7.89 -8.56 -7.34
CA LEU A 284 8.65 -8.21 -8.55
C LEU A 284 8.71 -6.69 -8.80
N LEU A 285 7.62 -5.97 -8.54
CA LEU A 285 7.58 -4.50 -8.61
C LEU A 285 8.52 -3.86 -7.57
N SER A 286 8.59 -4.44 -6.37
CA SER A 286 9.53 -3.97 -5.34
C SER A 286 10.98 -4.14 -5.80
N GLN A 287 11.27 -5.26 -6.49
CA GLN A 287 12.60 -5.54 -7.03
C GLN A 287 12.98 -4.66 -8.23
N SER A 288 12.01 -4.10 -8.94
CA SER A 288 12.27 -3.16 -10.05
C SER A 288 12.38 -1.70 -9.59
N GLY A 289 12.36 -1.41 -8.28
CA GLY A 289 12.37 -0.07 -7.72
C GLY A 289 10.99 0.62 -7.64
N CYS A 290 9.90 -0.07 -7.98
CA CYS A 290 8.52 0.43 -7.92
C CYS A 290 7.88 0.12 -6.56
N SER A 291 8.50 0.59 -5.48
CA SER A 291 8.10 0.24 -4.11
C SER A 291 6.69 0.73 -3.75
N LYS A 292 6.27 1.90 -4.22
CA LYS A 292 4.93 2.44 -3.95
C LYS A 292 3.81 1.58 -4.56
N GLU A 293 4.00 1.13 -5.79
CA GLU A 293 3.08 0.24 -6.49
C GLU A 293 3.02 -1.13 -5.82
N ALA A 294 4.18 -1.66 -5.40
CA ALA A 294 4.26 -2.87 -4.60
C ALA A 294 3.46 -2.74 -3.31
N PHE A 295 3.64 -1.65 -2.55
CA PHE A 295 2.87 -1.40 -1.32
C PHE A 295 1.37 -1.22 -1.58
N ARG A 296 0.98 -0.55 -2.67
CA ARG A 296 -0.43 -0.40 -3.05
C ARG A 296 -1.05 -1.77 -3.36
N ALA A 297 -0.35 -2.61 -4.12
CA ALA A 297 -0.80 -3.97 -4.45
C ALA A 297 -0.91 -4.85 -3.19
N LEU A 298 0.07 -4.81 -2.30
CA LEU A 298 0.03 -5.54 -1.02
C LEU A 298 -1.09 -5.04 -0.10
N ARG A 299 -1.36 -3.74 -0.07
CA ARG A 299 -2.49 -3.17 0.68
C ARG A 299 -3.83 -3.63 0.11
N ALA A 300 -3.99 -3.66 -1.21
CA ALA A 300 -5.16 -4.22 -1.86
C ALA A 300 -5.33 -5.71 -1.51
N CYS A 301 -4.25 -6.49 -1.51
CA CYS A 301 -4.28 -7.89 -1.08
C CYS A 301 -4.81 -8.04 0.37
N LYS A 302 -4.35 -7.21 1.30
CA LYS A 302 -4.88 -7.22 2.69
C LYS A 302 -6.37 -6.90 2.75
N GLN A 303 -6.84 -5.94 1.97
CA GLN A 303 -8.26 -5.57 1.90
C GLN A 303 -9.10 -6.70 1.30
N GLU A 304 -8.63 -7.34 0.24
CA GLU A 304 -9.28 -8.50 -0.37
C GLU A 304 -9.32 -9.72 0.57
N LEU A 305 -8.28 -9.94 1.38
CA LEU A 305 -8.29 -10.99 2.40
C LEU A 305 -9.35 -10.72 3.48
N GLN A 306 -9.50 -9.46 3.93
CA GLN A 306 -10.52 -9.09 4.91
C GLN A 306 -11.95 -9.32 4.42
N THR A 307 -12.21 -9.15 3.12
CA THR A 307 -13.53 -9.42 2.53
C THR A 307 -13.77 -10.92 2.28
N ALA A 308 -12.69 -11.72 2.17
CA ALA A 308 -12.77 -13.16 1.97
C ALA A 308 -12.96 -13.98 3.28
N ASN A 309 -13.02 -13.31 4.44
CA ASN A 309 -13.13 -13.92 5.78
C ASN A 309 -14.29 -14.95 5.93
N SER A 310 -15.35 -14.85 5.13
CA SER A 310 -16.51 -15.75 5.22
C SER A 310 -16.33 -17.09 4.50
N PHE A 311 -15.30 -17.25 3.67
CA PHE A 311 -15.18 -18.41 2.77
C PHE A 311 -13.88 -19.22 2.92
N ILE A 312 -12.94 -18.75 3.74
CA ILE A 312 -11.63 -19.39 3.97
C ILE A 312 -11.54 -19.78 5.45
N SER A 313 -10.79 -20.84 5.79
CA SER A 313 -10.56 -21.19 7.19
C SER A 313 -9.78 -20.07 7.92
N ASN A 314 -10.07 -19.85 9.20
CA ASN A 314 -9.38 -18.83 10.00
C ASN A 314 -7.85 -19.00 9.99
N GLY A 315 -7.36 -20.25 9.95
CA GLY A 315 -5.91 -20.51 9.88
C GLY A 315 -5.31 -20.14 8.53
N ALA A 316 -5.98 -20.43 7.42
CA ALA A 316 -5.52 -20.04 6.08
C ALA A 316 -5.56 -18.52 5.87
N LEU A 317 -6.59 -17.86 6.39
CA LEU A 317 -6.67 -16.40 6.40
C LEU A 317 -5.51 -15.78 7.20
N GLU A 318 -5.28 -16.25 8.43
CA GLU A 318 -4.19 -15.74 9.27
C GLU A 318 -2.84 -15.95 8.58
N PHE A 319 -2.58 -17.15 8.04
CA PHE A 319 -1.37 -17.43 7.27
C PHE A 319 -1.19 -16.44 6.13
N MET A 320 -2.23 -16.19 5.32
CA MET A 320 -2.15 -15.26 4.20
C MET A 320 -1.91 -13.81 4.65
N CYS A 321 -2.54 -13.37 5.74
CA CYS A 321 -2.29 -12.05 6.32
C CYS A 321 -0.84 -11.89 6.77
N GLN A 322 -0.29 -12.90 7.47
CA GLN A 322 1.11 -12.92 7.89
C GLN A 322 2.06 -12.96 6.69
N TYR A 323 1.74 -13.77 5.69
CA TYR A 323 2.54 -13.88 4.47
C TYR A 323 2.62 -12.56 3.70
N VAL A 324 1.48 -11.89 3.46
CA VAL A 324 1.45 -10.55 2.84
C VAL A 324 2.29 -9.56 3.65
N HIS A 325 2.22 -9.62 4.98
CA HIS A 325 2.97 -8.73 5.84
C HIS A 325 4.48 -8.99 5.81
N VAL A 326 4.92 -10.25 5.76
CA VAL A 326 6.34 -10.60 5.55
C VAL A 326 6.83 -10.05 4.21
N ILE A 327 6.08 -10.21 3.12
CA ILE A 327 6.47 -9.68 1.80
C ILE A 327 6.53 -8.15 1.82
N GLU A 328 5.61 -7.48 2.53
CA GLU A 328 5.65 -6.03 2.73
C GLU A 328 6.89 -5.58 3.49
N LEU A 329 7.27 -6.28 4.57
CA LEU A 329 8.50 -5.99 5.30
C LEU A 329 9.74 -6.22 4.43
N LEU A 330 9.78 -7.33 3.69
CA LEU A 330 10.87 -7.59 2.73
C LEU A 330 10.95 -6.51 1.65
N ALA A 331 9.82 -5.99 1.17
CA ALA A 331 9.77 -4.90 0.20
C ALA A 331 10.30 -3.58 0.78
N GLN A 332 10.13 -3.34 2.09
CA GLN A 332 10.75 -2.20 2.79
C GLN A 332 12.26 -2.38 2.96
N VAL A 333 12.68 -3.61 3.25
CA VAL A 333 14.09 -3.97 3.43
C VAL A 333 14.85 -3.88 2.10
N TRP A 334 14.24 -4.29 0.97
CA TRP A 334 14.91 -4.47 -0.32
C TRP A 334 15.70 -3.27 -0.87
N PRO A 335 15.17 -2.02 -0.90
CA PRO A 335 15.89 -0.85 -1.42
C PRO A 335 17.22 -0.57 -0.71
N HIS A 336 17.35 -0.99 0.55
CA HIS A 336 18.61 -0.84 1.29
C HIS A 336 19.72 -1.68 0.65
N PHE A 337 19.41 -2.77 -0.04
CA PHE A 337 20.36 -3.73 -0.60
C PHE A 337 20.81 -3.40 -2.03
N GLU A 338 20.00 -2.67 -2.80
CA GLU A 338 20.28 -2.32 -4.20
C GLU A 338 21.19 -1.09 -4.38
N TYR A 339 21.03 -0.05 -3.54
CA TYR A 339 21.63 1.27 -3.78
C TYR A 339 22.92 1.59 -3.01
N SER A 340 23.50 0.65 -2.25
CA SER A 340 24.61 0.98 -1.36
C SER A 340 25.99 0.99 -2.05
N ARG A 341 26.33 2.09 -2.74
CA ARG A 341 27.69 2.64 -2.69
C ARG A 341 27.67 3.76 -1.63
N HIS A 342 28.15 3.43 -0.43
CA HIS A 342 28.31 4.33 0.72
C HIS A 342 27.00 4.86 1.34
N THR A 343 26.57 4.30 2.47
CA THR A 343 25.63 4.99 3.36
C THR A 343 26.09 4.92 4.80
N SER A 344 25.92 6.06 5.48
CA SER A 344 26.33 6.38 6.83
C SER A 344 25.63 5.52 7.88
N THR A 345 26.29 5.40 9.04
CA THR A 345 25.90 4.64 10.24
C THR A 345 24.45 4.83 10.73
N CYS A 346 23.78 5.93 10.39
CA CYS A 346 22.41 6.21 10.83
C CYS A 346 21.34 5.36 10.09
N LYS A 347 21.59 4.93 8.84
CA LYS A 347 20.67 4.03 8.09
C LYS A 347 20.77 2.55 8.53
N SER A 348 21.66 2.22 9.47
CA SER A 348 21.83 0.86 9.98
C SER A 348 20.70 0.45 10.93
N VAL A 349 20.29 1.34 11.84
CA VAL A 349 19.34 1.01 12.93
C VAL A 349 17.94 0.73 12.39
N GLU A 350 17.44 1.52 11.45
CA GLU A 350 16.14 1.28 10.81
C GLU A 350 16.10 -0.09 10.10
N LEU A 351 17.18 -0.44 9.42
CA LEU A 351 17.30 -1.74 8.75
C LEU A 351 17.39 -2.90 9.75
N GLU A 352 18.07 -2.70 10.89
CA GLU A 352 18.11 -3.68 11.99
C GLU A 352 16.72 -3.96 12.54
N LEU A 353 15.93 -2.92 12.80
CA LEU A 353 14.56 -3.04 13.30
C LEU A 353 13.64 -3.73 12.29
N LEU A 354 13.72 -3.36 11.00
CA LEU A 354 12.93 -4.03 9.96
C LEU A 354 13.30 -5.51 9.81
N MET A 355 14.59 -5.85 9.87
CA MET A 355 15.04 -7.23 9.80
C MET A 355 14.65 -8.04 11.04
N GLU A 356 14.69 -7.44 12.24
CA GLU A 356 14.16 -8.05 13.46
C GLU A 356 12.66 -8.32 13.35
N GLU A 357 11.88 -7.38 12.80
CA GLU A 357 10.45 -7.58 12.55
C GLU A 357 10.20 -8.73 11.55
N VAL A 358 10.98 -8.82 10.47
CA VAL A 358 10.90 -9.97 9.52
C VAL A 358 11.14 -11.29 10.24
N GLU A 359 12.17 -11.37 11.09
CA GLU A 359 12.47 -12.58 11.85
C GLU A 359 11.36 -12.95 12.84
N ILE A 360 10.81 -11.97 13.55
CA ILE A 360 9.68 -12.17 14.45
C ILE A 360 8.47 -12.71 13.68
N LYS A 361 8.14 -12.13 12.52
CA LYS A 361 7.00 -12.57 11.71
C LYS A 361 7.18 -13.95 11.11
N LEU A 362 8.37 -14.28 10.64
CA LEU A 362 8.68 -15.63 10.19
C LEU A 362 8.59 -16.63 11.34
N MET A 363 9.13 -16.29 12.51
CA MET A 363 8.98 -17.11 13.72
C MET A 363 7.50 -17.29 14.09
N GLU A 364 6.69 -16.23 14.04
CA GLU A 364 5.24 -16.30 14.30
C GLU A 364 4.52 -17.23 13.33
N ILE A 365 4.82 -17.19 12.03
CA ILE A 365 4.24 -18.13 11.05
C ILE A 365 4.56 -19.57 11.43
N ARG A 366 5.84 -19.87 11.71
CA ARG A 366 6.33 -21.21 12.08
C ARG A 366 5.72 -21.74 13.37
N CYS A 367 5.61 -20.87 14.36
CA CYS A 367 5.14 -21.23 15.69
C CYS A 367 3.61 -21.31 15.73
N ARG A 368 2.89 -20.41 15.06
CA ARG A 368 1.44 -20.26 15.22
C ARG A 368 0.61 -20.96 14.16
N ILE A 369 1.16 -21.28 12.99
CA ILE A 369 0.40 -21.95 11.94
C ILE A 369 0.75 -23.44 11.91
N THR A 370 -0.28 -24.28 11.98
CA THR A 370 -0.17 -25.74 11.93
C THR A 370 -0.98 -26.32 10.79
N GLY A 371 -0.67 -27.54 10.36
CA GLY A 371 -1.32 -28.17 9.20
C GLY A 371 -0.76 -27.70 7.85
N LEU A 372 0.43 -27.11 7.85
CA LEU A 372 1.16 -26.73 6.64
C LEU A 372 1.51 -27.97 5.81
N SER A 373 1.40 -27.86 4.49
CA SER A 373 1.75 -28.91 3.54
C SER A 373 2.76 -28.40 2.51
N THR A 374 2.28 -27.88 1.38
CA THR A 374 3.12 -27.19 0.38
C THR A 374 3.68 -25.86 0.89
N GLU A 375 3.01 -25.26 1.87
CA GLU A 375 3.41 -24.00 2.50
C GLU A 375 4.71 -24.11 3.31
N VAL A 376 5.06 -25.32 3.77
CA VAL A 376 6.30 -25.58 4.50
C VAL A 376 7.51 -25.17 3.67
N SER A 377 7.48 -25.47 2.36
CA SER A 377 8.55 -25.08 1.44
C SER A 377 8.70 -23.57 1.34
N LEU A 378 7.59 -22.85 1.14
CA LEU A 378 7.59 -21.39 1.07
C LEU A 378 8.08 -20.74 2.36
N GLU A 379 7.58 -21.21 3.51
CA GLU A 379 7.97 -20.74 4.83
C GLU A 379 9.48 -20.90 5.06
N MET A 380 10.03 -22.09 4.78
CA MET A 380 11.47 -22.33 4.90
C MET A 380 12.30 -21.51 3.92
N GLU A 381 11.83 -21.31 2.69
CA GLU A 381 12.51 -20.44 1.71
C GLU A 381 12.55 -18.97 2.15
N LEU A 382 11.47 -18.46 2.75
CA LEU A 382 11.47 -17.12 3.33
C LEU A 382 12.47 -16.99 4.48
N VAL A 383 12.60 -18.02 5.33
CA VAL A 383 13.60 -18.07 6.41
C VAL A 383 15.02 -18.08 5.84
N ILE A 384 15.27 -18.89 4.81
CA ILE A 384 16.55 -18.94 4.09
C ILE A 384 16.87 -17.55 3.51
N PHE A 385 15.91 -16.92 2.83
CA PHE A 385 16.08 -15.60 2.23
C PHE A 385 16.39 -14.53 3.28
N GLY A 386 15.64 -14.50 4.40
CA GLY A 386 15.92 -13.60 5.51
C GLY A 386 17.32 -13.80 6.10
N CYS A 387 17.77 -15.05 6.26
CA CYS A 387 19.13 -15.35 6.71
C CYS A 387 20.20 -14.86 5.73
N LEU A 388 19.99 -15.01 4.42
CA LEU A 388 20.91 -14.53 3.39
C LEU A 388 21.03 -13.00 3.42
N LEU A 389 19.91 -12.27 3.51
CA LEU A 389 19.90 -10.82 3.67
C LEU A 389 20.67 -10.39 4.92
N ARG A 390 20.48 -11.12 6.04
CA ARG A 390 21.18 -10.82 7.29
C ARG A 390 22.70 -11.08 7.21
N LEU A 391 23.12 -12.17 6.57
CA LEU A 391 24.54 -12.47 6.41
C LEU A 391 25.27 -11.50 5.48
N TYR A 392 24.56 -10.88 4.55
CA TYR A 392 25.16 -9.96 3.59
C TYR A 392 25.45 -8.58 4.19
N LYS A 393 24.53 -7.99 4.97
CA LYS A 393 24.68 -6.61 5.46
C LYS A 393 25.13 -6.44 6.91
N PHE A 394 25.02 -7.45 7.77
CA PHE A 394 25.30 -7.29 9.20
C PHE A 394 26.66 -7.86 9.62
N GLU A 395 27.40 -7.09 10.42
CA GLU A 395 28.72 -7.48 10.92
C GLU A 395 28.65 -8.26 12.25
N ASN A 396 29.35 -9.40 12.24
CA ASN A 396 30.00 -10.13 13.35
C ASN A 396 29.20 -10.72 14.53
N CYS A 397 28.24 -10.06 15.18
CA CYS A 397 27.69 -10.60 16.46
C CYS A 397 26.68 -11.77 16.29
N CYS A 398 25.80 -11.73 15.28
CA CYS A 398 24.80 -12.78 15.04
C CYS A 398 25.16 -13.73 13.88
N ARG A 399 26.35 -13.55 13.27
CA ARG A 399 26.75 -14.24 12.04
C ARG A 399 26.83 -15.76 12.22
N LEU A 400 27.29 -16.24 13.37
CA LEU A 400 27.43 -17.68 13.64
C LEU A 400 26.06 -18.37 13.80
N SER A 401 25.16 -17.81 14.62
CA SER A 401 23.80 -18.35 14.79
C SER A 401 23.01 -18.27 13.48
N CYS A 402 23.11 -17.16 12.74
CA CYS A 402 22.45 -17.03 11.44
C CYS A 402 22.98 -18.06 10.41
N LYS A 403 24.28 -18.38 10.40
CA LYS A 403 24.82 -19.47 9.57
C LYS A 403 24.27 -20.84 9.99
N LYS A 404 24.20 -21.13 11.30
CA LYS A 404 23.65 -22.40 11.81
C LYS A 404 22.18 -22.54 11.44
N LYS A 405 21.40 -21.47 11.62
CA LYS A 405 19.99 -21.40 11.20
C LYS A 405 19.83 -21.60 9.70
N LEU A 406 20.65 -20.94 8.87
CA LEU A 406 20.63 -21.13 7.43
C LEU A 406 20.92 -22.58 7.03
N ALA A 407 22.01 -23.17 7.55
CA ALA A 407 22.39 -24.54 7.23
C ALA A 407 21.34 -25.57 7.69
N SER A 408 20.83 -25.43 8.92
CA SER A 408 19.79 -26.31 9.45
C SER A 408 18.48 -26.19 8.67
N THR A 409 18.06 -24.98 8.30
CA THR A 409 16.83 -24.75 7.52
C THR A 409 16.96 -25.34 6.11
N VAL A 410 18.11 -25.19 5.45
CA VAL A 410 18.39 -25.81 4.14
C VAL A 410 18.30 -27.34 4.24
N SER A 411 18.94 -27.95 5.24
CA SER A 411 18.88 -29.40 5.42
C SER A 411 17.46 -29.91 5.77
N GLN A 412 16.69 -29.14 6.55
CA GLN A 412 15.29 -29.46 6.85
C GLN A 412 14.42 -29.43 5.58
N LEU A 413 14.60 -28.41 4.75
CA LEU A 413 13.84 -28.26 3.50
C LEU A 413 14.19 -29.37 2.49
N GLU A 414 15.45 -29.78 2.43
CA GLU A 414 15.88 -30.93 1.61
C GLU A 414 15.22 -32.23 2.06
N LEU A 415 15.28 -32.53 3.36
CA LEU A 415 14.64 -33.71 3.93
C LEU A 415 13.14 -33.71 3.65
N HIS A 416 12.49 -32.54 3.73
CA HIS A 416 11.08 -32.38 3.42
C HIS A 416 10.77 -32.71 1.95
N HIS A 417 11.58 -32.23 1.01
CA HIS A 417 11.43 -32.55 -0.42
C HIS A 417 11.67 -34.04 -0.71
N GLU A 418 12.65 -34.67 -0.07
CA GLU A 418 12.90 -36.11 -0.15
C GLU A 418 11.72 -36.92 0.37
N GLN A 419 11.16 -36.54 1.52
CA GLN A 419 9.99 -37.19 2.12
C GLN A 419 8.73 -37.04 1.27
N GLN A 420 8.52 -35.88 0.65
CA GLN A 420 7.37 -35.63 -0.22
C GLN A 420 7.58 -36.11 -1.66
N CYS A 421 8.77 -36.61 -2.02
CA CYS A 421 9.16 -36.94 -3.39
C CYS A 421 8.94 -35.76 -4.36
N THR A 422 9.14 -34.52 -3.89
CA THR A 422 8.98 -33.29 -4.68
C THR A 422 10.34 -32.77 -5.14
N LYS A 423 10.36 -32.11 -6.30
CA LYS A 423 11.60 -31.50 -6.81
C LYS A 423 11.91 -30.23 -5.99
N PRO A 424 13.14 -30.05 -5.49
CA PRO A 424 13.58 -28.79 -4.89
C PRO A 424 13.49 -27.62 -5.87
N SER A 425 13.25 -26.42 -5.33
CA SER A 425 13.26 -25.19 -6.12
C SER A 425 14.65 -24.85 -6.65
N ASP A 426 14.68 -24.03 -7.71
CA ASP A 426 15.93 -23.49 -8.25
C ASP A 426 16.64 -22.59 -7.20
N PHE A 427 15.84 -21.92 -6.34
CA PHE A 427 16.35 -21.13 -5.21
C PHE A 427 17.10 -21.99 -4.19
N LEU A 428 16.51 -23.11 -3.74
CA LEU A 428 17.14 -24.01 -2.79
C LEU A 428 18.42 -24.65 -3.35
N THR A 429 18.36 -25.14 -4.59
CA THR A 429 19.48 -25.87 -5.22
C THR A 429 20.74 -25.03 -5.40
N GLU A 430 20.65 -23.82 -5.97
CA GLU A 430 21.85 -22.96 -6.02
C GLU A 430 22.23 -22.47 -4.62
N THR A 431 21.29 -22.24 -3.69
CA THR A 431 21.65 -21.82 -2.31
C THR A 431 22.50 -22.88 -1.62
N LYS A 432 22.12 -24.16 -1.74
CA LYS A 432 22.90 -25.30 -1.24
C LYS A 432 24.28 -25.35 -1.89
N LYS A 433 24.34 -25.30 -3.22
CA LYS A 433 25.61 -25.34 -3.96
C LYS A 433 26.55 -24.22 -3.52
N SER A 434 26.00 -23.02 -3.35
CA SER A 434 26.74 -21.86 -2.87
C SER A 434 27.24 -22.06 -1.44
N LEU A 435 26.41 -22.59 -0.54
CA LEU A 435 26.81 -22.95 0.83
C LEU A 435 27.95 -23.99 0.84
N GLN A 436 27.90 -24.99 -0.03
CA GLN A 436 28.94 -26.03 -0.17
C GLN A 436 30.26 -25.43 -0.69
N GLU A 437 30.19 -24.55 -1.69
CA GLU A 437 31.36 -23.83 -2.22
C GLU A 437 32.00 -22.88 -1.18
N ILE A 438 31.18 -22.32 -0.28
CA ILE A 438 31.63 -21.47 0.83
C ILE A 438 32.27 -22.31 1.96
N GLY A 439 31.91 -23.59 2.07
CA GLY A 439 32.27 -24.51 3.15
C GLY A 439 33.76 -24.90 3.30
N SER A 440 34.68 -24.31 2.53
CA SER A 440 36.12 -24.63 2.59
C SER A 440 37.00 -23.49 3.12
N ASN A 441 36.51 -22.25 3.24
CA ASN A 441 37.34 -21.11 3.65
C ASN A 441 36.55 -20.23 4.63
N GLY A 442 37.05 -20.06 5.85
CA GLY A 442 36.30 -19.58 7.02
C GLY A 442 35.59 -18.22 6.93
N ASN A 443 35.72 -17.49 5.83
CA ASN A 443 35.03 -16.22 5.57
C ASN A 443 34.05 -16.34 4.41
N ILE A 444 32.75 -16.21 4.70
CA ILE A 444 31.75 -15.99 3.65
C ILE A 444 32.05 -14.64 3.03
N ASN A 445 32.49 -14.62 1.77
CA ASN A 445 32.76 -13.40 1.03
C ASN A 445 31.43 -12.67 0.76
N CYS A 446 31.24 -11.50 1.37
CA CYS A 446 30.00 -10.71 1.23
C CYS A 446 29.69 -10.37 -0.23
N CYS A 447 30.70 -10.26 -1.10
CA CYS A 447 30.51 -10.08 -2.53
C CYS A 447 29.85 -11.30 -3.20
N ARG A 448 30.15 -12.52 -2.76
CA ARG A 448 29.51 -13.74 -3.28
C ARG A 448 28.09 -13.92 -2.75
N LEU A 449 27.82 -13.52 -1.50
CA LEU A 449 26.43 -13.44 -0.98
C LEU A 449 25.60 -12.41 -1.75
N LEU A 450 26.21 -11.28 -2.11
CA LEU A 450 25.65 -10.30 -3.03
C LEU A 450 25.38 -10.89 -4.39
N ASP A 451 26.34 -11.65 -4.93
CA ASP A 451 26.16 -12.34 -6.20
C ASP A 451 25.06 -13.39 -6.07
N LEU A 452 24.87 -14.08 -4.94
CA LEU A 452 23.64 -14.85 -4.69
C LEU A 452 22.42 -13.94 -4.71
N ILE A 453 22.34 -12.92 -3.88
CA ILE A 453 21.15 -12.06 -3.78
C ILE A 453 20.82 -11.38 -5.12
N LYS A 454 21.83 -11.07 -5.96
CA LYS A 454 21.70 -10.40 -7.26
C LYS A 454 21.52 -11.34 -8.45
N LYS A 455 22.28 -12.45 -8.51
CA LYS A 455 22.08 -13.54 -9.48
C LYS A 455 20.71 -14.19 -9.24
N TYR A 456 20.15 -13.97 -8.05
CA TYR A 456 18.82 -14.37 -7.64
C TYR A 456 17.91 -13.15 -7.40
N ASN A 457 17.52 -12.53 -8.50
CA ASN A 457 16.12 -12.11 -8.72
C ASN A 457 15.11 -13.29 -8.54
N CYS A 458 15.44 -14.33 -7.75
CA CYS A 458 14.93 -15.70 -7.81
C CYS A 458 14.30 -16.20 -6.51
N PHE A 459 14.28 -15.42 -5.41
CA PHE A 459 13.14 -15.62 -4.51
C PHE A 459 11.93 -15.06 -5.26
N SER A 460 11.26 -15.95 -5.98
CA SER A 460 9.90 -15.70 -6.41
C SER A 460 9.04 -16.37 -5.37
N PRO A 461 8.01 -15.70 -4.82
CA PRO A 461 6.82 -16.37 -4.35
C PRO A 461 6.43 -17.46 -5.36
N GLU A 462 6.83 -18.70 -5.12
CA GLU A 462 6.41 -19.81 -5.97
C GLU A 462 4.89 -19.94 -5.81
N GLN A 463 4.23 -20.44 -6.86
CA GLN A 463 2.81 -20.72 -6.74
C GLN A 463 2.67 -21.91 -5.79
N PHE A 464 2.20 -21.64 -4.58
CA PHE A 464 1.81 -22.67 -3.62
C PHE A 464 0.29 -22.78 -3.58
N THR A 465 -0.20 -23.98 -3.30
CA THR A 465 -1.62 -24.25 -3.14
C THR A 465 -1.97 -24.27 -1.67
N LEU A 466 -2.87 -23.39 -1.26
CA LEU A 466 -3.30 -23.31 0.13
C LEU A 466 -4.03 -24.57 0.59
N SER A 467 -3.49 -25.17 1.65
CA SER A 467 -4.05 -26.28 2.39
C SER A 467 -5.36 -25.86 3.05
N GLY A 468 -6.35 -26.74 2.93
CA GLY A 468 -7.64 -26.57 3.59
C GLY A 468 -7.59 -26.75 5.10
N ASP A 469 -6.52 -27.34 5.63
CA ASP A 469 -6.43 -27.82 7.02
C ASP A 469 -5.61 -26.89 7.93
N LEU A 470 -5.23 -25.70 7.45
CA LEU A 470 -4.48 -24.73 8.24
C LEU A 470 -5.24 -24.30 9.49
N GLN A 471 -4.56 -24.40 10.63
CA GLN A 471 -5.05 -23.96 11.93
C GLN A 471 -4.09 -22.93 12.52
N CYS A 472 -4.66 -21.87 13.08
CA CYS A 472 -3.91 -20.87 13.83
C CYS A 472 -4.00 -21.17 15.32
N ILE A 473 -2.83 -21.17 15.98
CA ILE A 473 -2.66 -21.20 17.42
C ILE A 473 -2.79 -19.77 17.95
N SER A 474 -3.68 -19.60 18.91
CA SER A 474 -3.91 -18.32 19.58
C SER A 474 -4.25 -18.51 21.05
N ALA A 475 -4.08 -17.42 21.81
CA ALA A 475 -4.51 -17.35 23.20
C ALA A 475 -5.23 -16.04 23.46
N GLU A 476 -6.29 -16.11 24.26
CA GLU A 476 -6.94 -14.95 24.84
C GLU A 476 -6.66 -14.94 26.34
N LEU A 477 -6.33 -13.75 26.84
CA LEU A 477 -6.02 -13.49 28.23
C LEU A 477 -6.90 -12.35 28.72
N GLU A 478 -7.58 -12.58 29.84
CA GLU A 478 -8.35 -11.57 30.56
C GLU A 478 -8.04 -11.62 32.05
N VAL A 479 -8.22 -10.47 32.71
CA VAL A 479 -8.08 -10.35 34.18
C VAL A 479 -9.43 -9.87 34.69
N PRO A 480 -10.32 -10.79 35.14
CA PRO A 480 -11.71 -10.48 35.39
C PRO A 480 -11.84 -9.43 36.50
N GLY A 481 -12.69 -8.43 36.25
CA GLY A 481 -12.97 -7.35 37.20
C GLY A 481 -11.83 -6.34 37.39
N ASN A 482 -10.74 -6.44 36.63
CA ASN A 482 -9.65 -5.46 36.71
C ASN A 482 -9.83 -4.30 35.73
N GLY A 483 -9.62 -3.09 36.24
CA GLY A 483 -9.71 -1.85 35.47
C GLY A 483 -9.13 -0.68 36.26
N PRO A 484 -9.06 0.52 35.66
CA PRO A 484 -8.50 1.71 36.33
C PRO A 484 -9.29 2.10 37.59
N TYR A 485 -10.57 1.75 37.66
CA TYR A 485 -11.46 2.00 38.80
C TYR A 485 -11.63 0.77 39.72
N SER A 486 -11.08 -0.39 39.34
CA SER A 486 -11.13 -1.63 40.11
C SER A 486 -9.74 -2.31 40.12
N PRO A 487 -8.73 -1.65 40.71
CA PRO A 487 -7.37 -2.19 40.76
C PRO A 487 -7.26 -3.38 41.73
N ILE A 488 -6.31 -4.28 41.47
CA ILE A 488 -5.93 -5.34 42.40
C ILE A 488 -5.17 -4.71 43.57
N SER A 489 -5.59 -5.02 44.79
CA SER A 489 -4.91 -4.55 46.00
C SER A 489 -3.59 -5.27 46.23
N PHE A 490 -2.52 -4.54 46.58
CA PHE A 490 -1.22 -5.13 46.94
C PHE A 490 -0.58 -4.48 48.15
N VAL A 491 0.45 -5.15 48.70
CA VAL A 491 1.33 -4.61 49.74
C VAL A 491 2.74 -4.55 49.18
N ALA A 492 3.38 -3.38 49.25
CA ALA A 492 4.72 -3.19 48.72
C ALA A 492 5.73 -4.14 49.37
N GLY A 493 6.48 -4.87 48.53
CA GLY A 493 7.50 -5.84 48.97
C GLY A 493 6.97 -7.26 49.17
N LEU A 494 5.66 -7.50 49.05
CA LEU A 494 5.07 -8.84 49.08
C LEU A 494 4.61 -9.25 47.68
N PRO A 495 4.70 -10.55 47.31
CA PRO A 495 4.17 -11.02 46.04
C PRO A 495 2.67 -10.77 45.93
N VAL A 496 2.21 -10.42 44.73
CA VAL A 496 0.79 -10.24 44.42
C VAL A 496 0.34 -11.27 43.39
N ALA A 497 -0.84 -11.84 43.62
CA ALA A 497 -1.48 -12.79 42.71
C ALA A 497 -2.37 -12.03 41.71
N ILE A 498 -2.23 -12.35 40.43
CA ILE A 498 -3.03 -11.82 39.33
C ILE A 498 -3.93 -12.96 38.84
N PRO A 499 -5.26 -12.88 39.02
CA PRO A 499 -6.18 -13.86 38.48
C PRO A 499 -6.30 -13.68 36.97
N CYS A 500 -5.86 -14.67 36.21
CA CYS A 500 -5.92 -14.69 34.76
C CYS A 500 -6.97 -15.71 34.30
N GLU A 501 -7.95 -15.27 33.53
CA GLU A 501 -8.78 -16.15 32.71
C GLU A 501 -8.08 -16.36 31.38
N ILE A 502 -7.72 -17.62 31.09
CA ILE A 502 -6.94 -17.98 29.91
C ILE A 502 -7.78 -18.88 29.00
N MET A 503 -7.80 -18.53 27.72
CA MET A 503 -8.42 -19.32 26.67
C MET A 503 -7.37 -19.66 25.61
N LEU A 504 -7.17 -20.94 25.35
CA LEU A 504 -6.23 -21.44 24.36
C LEU A 504 -7.00 -22.06 23.19
N LEU A 505 -6.55 -21.79 21.97
CA LEU A 505 -7.12 -22.33 20.74
C LEU A 505 -6.05 -23.07 19.93
N ASN A 506 -6.34 -24.31 19.54
CA ASN A 506 -5.48 -25.20 18.74
C ASN A 506 -4.06 -25.41 19.30
N VAL A 507 -3.85 -25.20 20.61
CA VAL A 507 -2.53 -25.38 21.24
C VAL A 507 -2.22 -26.88 21.44
N PRO A 508 -1.13 -27.41 20.85
CA PRO A 508 -0.67 -28.77 21.09
C PRO A 508 -0.33 -29.06 22.55
N ARG A 509 -0.36 -30.34 22.94
CA ARG A 509 -0.06 -30.77 24.32
C ARG A 509 1.38 -30.49 24.74
N ASP A 510 2.33 -30.74 23.84
CA ASP A 510 3.77 -30.65 24.13
C ASP A 510 4.32 -29.22 24.07
N THR A 511 3.45 -28.25 23.79
CA THR A 511 3.79 -26.84 23.74
C THR A 511 4.22 -26.34 25.12
N ARG A 512 5.27 -25.51 25.18
CA ARG A 512 5.68 -24.81 26.39
C ARG A 512 5.15 -23.40 26.38
N LEU A 513 4.20 -23.13 27.26
CA LEU A 513 3.58 -21.82 27.40
C LEU A 513 4.15 -21.05 28.59
N TRP A 514 4.30 -19.74 28.38
CA TRP A 514 4.83 -18.82 29.35
C TRP A 514 3.89 -17.61 29.46
N LEU A 515 3.54 -17.25 30.68
CA LEU A 515 2.93 -15.96 30.97
C LEU A 515 4.05 -14.94 31.20
N ARG A 516 4.10 -13.93 30.34
CA ARG A 516 4.99 -12.78 30.50
C ARG A 516 4.28 -11.73 31.34
N ILE A 517 4.96 -11.26 32.39
CA ILE A 517 4.56 -10.14 33.23
C ILE A 517 5.62 -9.07 33.07
N PHE A 518 5.22 -7.92 32.56
CA PHE A 518 6.12 -6.82 32.22
C PHE A 518 5.72 -5.55 32.97
N ARG A 519 6.70 -4.81 33.46
CA ARG A 519 6.54 -3.49 34.06
C ARG A 519 7.34 -2.48 33.24
N SER A 520 6.84 -1.25 33.15
CA SER A 520 7.37 -0.20 32.26
C SER A 520 8.83 0.19 32.48
N ASP A 521 9.45 -0.19 33.59
CA ASP A 521 10.87 0.00 33.90
C ASP A 521 11.76 -1.14 33.36
N GLU A 522 11.35 -1.76 32.25
CA GLU A 522 12.00 -2.90 31.57
C GLU A 522 12.11 -4.19 32.39
N THR A 523 11.54 -4.22 33.59
CA THR A 523 11.57 -5.41 34.41
C THR A 523 10.53 -6.41 33.88
N CYS A 524 10.97 -7.66 33.68
CA CYS A 524 10.18 -8.71 33.05
C CYS A 524 10.30 -10.01 33.85
N GLN A 525 9.16 -10.64 34.13
CA GLN A 525 9.07 -11.94 34.77
C GLN A 525 8.33 -12.91 33.84
N PHE A 526 8.84 -14.13 33.73
CA PHE A 526 8.16 -15.22 33.03
C PHE A 526 7.67 -16.25 34.04
N VAL A 527 6.41 -16.65 33.90
CA VAL A 527 5.77 -17.70 34.70
C VAL A 527 5.41 -18.86 33.79
N TYR A 528 5.91 -20.04 34.07
CA TYR A 528 5.61 -21.23 33.29
C TYR A 528 4.16 -21.67 33.52
N LEU A 529 3.43 -21.95 32.45
CA LEU A 529 2.09 -22.53 32.52
C LEU A 529 2.20 -24.05 32.44
N ASP A 530 1.88 -24.73 33.54
CA ASP A 530 1.91 -26.19 33.63
C ASP A 530 0.98 -26.82 32.57
N GLN A 531 1.52 -27.79 31.82
CA GLN A 531 0.82 -28.56 30.80
C GLN A 531 -0.41 -29.28 31.34
N ASN A 532 -0.42 -29.63 32.62
CA ASN A 532 -1.57 -30.23 33.28
C ASN A 532 -2.83 -29.35 33.18
N LEU A 533 -2.66 -28.01 33.16
CA LEU A 533 -3.76 -27.05 33.06
C LEU A 533 -4.48 -27.09 31.70
N TYR A 534 -3.83 -27.61 30.65
CA TYR A 534 -4.34 -27.64 29.28
C TYR A 534 -4.14 -28.98 28.58
N SER A 535 -4.07 -30.07 29.34
CA SER A 535 -3.81 -31.43 28.86
C SER A 535 -4.96 -32.06 28.03
N GLY A 536 -6.12 -31.42 27.95
CA GLY A 536 -7.26 -31.89 27.14
C GLY A 536 -6.96 -31.98 25.63
N ASP A 537 -7.69 -32.84 24.92
CA ASP A 537 -7.68 -32.91 23.43
C ASP A 537 -8.63 -31.89 22.78
N GLU A 538 -9.34 -31.11 23.60
CA GLU A 538 -10.25 -30.09 23.11
C GLU A 538 -9.48 -29.01 22.35
N ARG A 539 -9.98 -28.65 21.16
CA ARG A 539 -9.42 -27.58 20.34
C ARG A 539 -9.44 -26.23 21.06
N LYS A 540 -10.41 -26.02 21.93
CA LYS A 540 -10.58 -24.80 22.73
C LYS A 540 -10.53 -25.18 24.19
N LYS A 541 -9.60 -24.60 24.94
CA LYS A 541 -9.38 -24.90 26.36
C LYS A 541 -9.53 -23.60 27.15
N ARG A 542 -10.23 -23.63 28.28
CA ARG A 542 -10.41 -22.46 29.15
C ARG A 542 -10.16 -22.83 30.60
N PHE A 543 -9.37 -22.04 31.29
CA PHE A 543 -9.05 -22.26 32.70
C PHE A 543 -8.68 -20.95 33.41
N MET A 544 -8.81 -20.97 34.74
CA MET A 544 -8.33 -19.90 35.62
C MET A 544 -6.91 -20.21 36.08
N PHE A 545 -6.03 -19.21 36.02
CA PHE A 545 -4.65 -19.31 36.48
C PHE A 545 -4.31 -18.13 37.37
N SER A 546 -3.73 -18.38 38.54
CA SER A 546 -3.31 -17.32 39.46
C SER A 546 -1.81 -17.08 39.32
N ALA A 547 -1.44 -16.06 38.56
CA ALA A 547 -0.04 -15.72 38.31
C ALA A 547 0.53 -14.87 39.45
N VAL A 548 1.61 -15.32 40.08
CA VAL A 548 2.25 -14.57 41.17
C VAL A 548 3.40 -13.74 40.64
N THR A 549 3.40 -12.44 40.94
CA THR A 549 4.53 -11.55 40.67
C THR A 549 5.17 -11.03 41.95
N TYR A 550 6.50 -11.08 41.99
CA TYR A 550 7.32 -10.51 43.06
C TYR A 550 7.74 -9.06 42.77
N MET A 551 7.24 -8.48 41.68
CA MET A 551 7.67 -7.19 41.14
C MET A 551 6.85 -6.03 41.70
N THR A 552 6.60 -6.02 43.01
CA THR A 552 5.79 -4.99 43.67
C THR A 552 6.65 -3.78 44.08
N PRO A 553 6.52 -2.62 43.42
CA PRO A 553 7.30 -1.43 43.76
C PRO A 553 6.74 -0.75 45.03
N ARG A 554 7.52 0.16 45.62
CA ARG A 554 7.03 1.09 46.64
C ARG A 554 6.29 2.27 45.98
N ALA A 555 5.14 1.99 45.38
CA ALA A 555 4.28 2.98 44.73
C ALA A 555 2.83 2.84 45.20
N LEU A 556 2.06 3.94 45.18
CA LEU A 556 0.64 3.93 45.53
C LEU A 556 -0.19 3.17 44.48
N VAL A 557 0.16 3.32 43.21
CA VAL A 557 -0.48 2.65 42.07
C VAL A 557 0.59 2.35 41.03
N PHE A 558 0.48 1.21 40.36
CA PHE A 558 1.28 0.90 39.18
C PHE A 558 0.51 -0.03 38.24
N THR A 559 0.97 -0.11 36.99
CA THR A 559 0.37 -0.96 35.96
C THR A 559 1.37 -2.03 35.54
N LEU A 560 0.89 -3.26 35.39
CA LEU A 560 1.61 -4.35 34.75
C LEU A 560 1.01 -4.66 33.39
N ARG A 561 1.82 -5.17 32.47
CA ARG A 561 1.35 -5.73 31.20
C ARG A 561 1.54 -7.23 31.22
N VAL A 562 0.48 -7.96 30.95
CA VAL A 562 0.51 -9.43 30.92
C VAL A 562 0.17 -9.96 29.54
N SER A 563 0.87 -11.00 29.10
CA SER A 563 0.61 -11.68 27.83
C SER A 563 1.04 -13.15 27.88
N ILE A 564 0.45 -13.96 27.01
CA ILE A 564 0.79 -15.37 26.85
C ILE A 564 1.70 -15.50 25.65
N GLY A 565 2.79 -16.23 25.82
CA GLY A 565 3.71 -16.60 24.77
C GLY A 565 4.02 -18.09 24.75
N MET A 566 4.48 -18.55 23.59
CA MET A 566 4.88 -19.92 23.31
C MET A 566 6.36 -19.98 22.99
N GLU A 567 7.06 -20.91 23.63
CA GLU A 567 8.50 -21.13 23.40
C GLU A 567 8.74 -21.88 22.08
N CYS A 568 9.52 -21.28 21.18
CA CYS A 568 9.79 -21.80 19.83
C CYS A 568 11.01 -22.74 19.83
N LEU A 569 10.76 -24.03 20.03
CA LEU A 569 11.79 -25.07 20.23
C LEU A 569 12.67 -25.37 18.99
N PHE A 570 12.28 -24.88 17.82
CA PHE A 570 13.03 -25.05 16.57
C PHE A 570 14.11 -23.98 16.33
N GLU A 571 14.15 -22.93 17.15
CA GLU A 571 15.18 -21.90 17.10
C GLU A 571 16.41 -22.29 17.93
N ASP A 572 17.56 -21.68 17.64
CA ASP A 572 18.76 -21.85 18.46
C ASP A 572 18.53 -21.32 19.89
N ILE A 573 19.23 -21.91 20.86
CA ILE A 573 19.21 -21.45 22.26
C ILE A 573 19.71 -20.00 22.29
N CYS A 574 18.95 -19.12 22.95
CA CYS A 574 19.42 -17.78 23.23
C CYS A 574 20.48 -17.81 24.33
N ASP A 575 21.76 -17.58 24.00
CA ASP A 575 22.87 -17.46 24.96
C ASP A 575 22.77 -16.24 25.91
N ARG A 576 21.61 -15.55 25.97
CA ARG A 576 21.38 -14.53 26.99
C ARG A 576 21.23 -15.26 28.32
N GLU A 577 22.12 -14.98 29.27
CA GLU A 577 22.14 -15.49 30.65
C GLU A 577 20.81 -15.23 31.41
N ARG A 578 19.72 -15.91 31.03
CA ARG A 578 18.44 -15.84 31.72
C ARG A 578 18.36 -17.04 32.64
N ARG A 579 18.73 -16.84 33.92
CA ARG A 579 18.66 -17.91 34.94
C ARG A 579 17.22 -18.35 35.25
N TYR A 580 16.22 -17.53 34.91
CA TYR A 580 14.79 -17.78 35.18
C TYR A 580 13.92 -17.28 34.01
N GLY A 581 13.48 -18.18 33.13
CA GLY A 581 12.63 -17.85 31.99
C GLY A 581 12.73 -18.86 30.82
N PRO A 582 12.09 -18.55 29.67
CA PRO A 582 12.19 -19.36 28.46
C PRO A 582 13.64 -19.43 27.96
N LYS A 583 14.06 -20.63 27.53
CA LYS A 583 15.39 -20.91 26.96
C LYS A 583 15.46 -20.53 25.49
N TYR A 584 14.35 -20.67 24.78
CA TYR A 584 14.21 -20.32 23.38
C TYR A 584 13.43 -19.01 23.21
N PRO A 585 13.51 -18.38 22.02
CA PRO A 585 12.63 -17.28 21.65
C PRO A 585 11.16 -17.61 21.88
N VAL A 586 10.36 -16.58 22.21
CA VAL A 586 8.93 -16.73 22.52
C VAL A 586 8.09 -15.99 21.49
N ALA A 587 7.16 -16.70 20.84
CA ALA A 587 6.13 -16.11 19.99
C ALA A 587 4.90 -15.77 20.86
N TYR A 588 4.45 -14.52 20.84
CA TYR A 588 3.30 -14.10 21.65
C TYR A 588 1.99 -14.52 20.99
N LEU A 589 1.12 -15.17 21.76
CA LEU A 589 -0.15 -15.72 21.31
C LEU A 589 -1.34 -14.83 21.65
N SER A 590 -1.20 -13.97 22.66
CA SER A 590 -2.24 -13.05 23.12
C SER A 590 -1.80 -11.59 22.98
N LYS A 591 -2.78 -10.68 22.85
CA LYS A 591 -2.55 -9.25 23.03
C LYS A 591 -2.09 -8.97 24.47
N GLU A 592 -1.29 -7.93 24.65
CA GLU A 592 -0.94 -7.44 25.98
C GLU A 592 -2.18 -6.88 26.68
N ARG A 593 -2.35 -7.25 27.95
CA ARG A 593 -3.41 -6.72 28.82
C ARG A 593 -2.78 -5.89 29.93
N GLU A 594 -3.33 -4.71 30.15
CA GLU A 594 -2.93 -3.86 31.28
C GLU A 594 -3.65 -4.32 32.54
N VAL A 595 -2.89 -4.44 33.62
CA VAL A 595 -3.35 -4.85 34.95
C VAL A 595 -3.07 -3.72 35.92
N HIS A 596 -4.13 -3.14 36.47
CA HIS A 596 -4.04 -2.03 37.40
C HIS A 596 -3.92 -2.55 38.82
N ILE A 597 -2.93 -2.05 39.56
CA ILE A 597 -2.61 -2.51 40.92
C ILE A 597 -2.47 -1.29 41.85
N SER A 598 -3.12 -1.34 43.03
CA SER A 598 -3.14 -0.25 44.01
C SER A 598 -2.73 -0.72 45.41
N SER A 599 -1.92 0.09 46.09
CA SER A 599 -1.46 -0.23 47.44
C SER A 599 -2.65 -0.20 48.40
N VAL A 600 -2.72 -1.19 49.29
CA VAL A 600 -3.60 -1.10 50.45
C VAL A 600 -3.05 0.02 51.34
N SER A 601 -3.81 1.10 51.52
CA SER A 601 -3.52 2.09 52.54
C SER A 601 -3.68 1.42 53.90
N ARG A 602 -2.59 1.39 54.71
CA ARG A 602 -2.72 1.10 56.14
C ARG A 602 -3.64 2.17 56.72
N THR A 603 -4.87 1.79 57.01
CA THR A 603 -5.73 2.56 57.92
C THR A 603 -5.34 2.23 59.35
#